data_AF-G4RMD0-F1
#
_entry.id   AF-G4RMD0-F1
#
_cell.length_a   1.000
_cell.length_b   1.000
_cell.length_c   1.000
_cell.angle_alpha   90.00
_cell.angle_beta   90.00
_cell.angle_gamma   90.00
#
_symmetry.space_group_name_H-M   'P 1'
#
loop_
_entity.id
_entity.type
_entity.pdbx_description
1 polymer ?
#
loop_
_entity_poly.entity_id
_entity_poly.type
_entity_poly.pdbx_seq_one_letter_code
_entity_poly.pdbx_strand_id
1 'polypeptide(L)'
;MDLAVPIGRFKTLEDATLIVRPEGALAVGKGPGGYEEIPVSLEEVAPYVSPYADAYDEFLGRVAEALGERYSPQDKSAVDKWLEAHIKAVETLGAKWARIVDSLGPFAFRRVVPKVYVPYMGSSITATYLIYPFENSLVSADNKGRTMAIGSVAVEWGGATVFKAGLRTLPGAIVLAQAQPGLAQPLPRILQALESLVARVSRIAPPP
;
A
#
# COMPACT_ATOMS: atom_id res chain seq x y z
N MET A 1 -4.81 9.80 8.32
CA MET A 1 -4.58 8.80 7.26
C MET A 1 -5.73 8.89 6.29
N ASP A 2 -5.43 8.71 5.02
CA ASP A 2 -6.39 8.61 3.94
C ASP A 2 -6.29 7.27 3.20
N LEU A 3 -7.45 6.77 2.78
CA LEU A 3 -7.59 5.77 1.73
C LEU A 3 -7.99 6.47 0.44
N ALA A 4 -7.14 6.37 -0.57
CA ALA A 4 -7.41 6.84 -1.91
C ALA A 4 -7.76 5.66 -2.82
N VAL A 5 -9.00 5.63 -3.31
CA VAL A 5 -9.52 4.57 -4.21
C VAL A 5 -10.16 5.17 -5.46
N PRO A 6 -9.75 4.75 -6.67
CA PRO A 6 -10.43 5.17 -7.89
C PRO A 6 -11.79 4.48 -8.02
N ILE A 7 -12.80 5.25 -8.38
CA ILE A 7 -14.20 4.77 -8.53
C ILE A 7 -14.83 5.14 -9.87
N GLY A 8 -14.14 5.90 -10.71
CA GLY A 8 -14.53 6.13 -12.10
C GLY A 8 -15.61 7.19 -12.18
N ARG A 9 -16.86 6.81 -12.47
CA ARG A 9 -17.95 7.81 -12.51
C ARG A 9 -18.64 7.91 -11.16
N PHE A 10 -18.79 9.13 -10.66
CA PHE A 10 -19.45 9.38 -9.39
C PHE A 10 -20.13 10.75 -9.37
N LYS A 11 -21.45 10.78 -9.15
CA LYS A 11 -22.26 11.99 -9.25
C LYS A 11 -22.00 12.70 -10.60
N THR A 12 -21.52 13.93 -10.56
CA THR A 12 -21.17 14.75 -11.75
C THR A 12 -19.70 14.60 -12.18
N LEU A 13 -18.92 13.75 -11.51
CA LEU A 13 -17.49 13.58 -11.73
C LEU A 13 -17.19 12.40 -12.65
N GLU A 14 -16.27 12.61 -13.59
CA GLU A 14 -15.53 11.61 -14.34
C GLU A 14 -14.16 11.36 -13.70
N ASP A 15 -13.57 10.19 -13.94
CA ASP A 15 -12.27 9.76 -13.41
C ASP A 15 -12.11 10.00 -11.90
N ALA A 16 -13.22 9.83 -11.17
CA ALA A 16 -13.34 10.15 -9.77
C ALA A 16 -12.52 9.19 -8.89
N THR A 17 -11.86 9.78 -7.90
CA THR A 17 -11.17 9.11 -6.80
C THR A 17 -11.81 9.52 -5.50
N LEU A 18 -12.13 8.55 -4.63
CA LEU A 18 -12.51 8.83 -3.26
C LEU A 18 -11.27 8.93 -2.39
N ILE A 19 -11.19 10.00 -1.61
CA ILE A 19 -10.21 10.21 -0.55
C ILE A 19 -10.98 10.11 0.76
N VAL A 20 -10.80 9.00 1.48
CA VAL A 20 -11.55 8.66 2.69
C VAL A 20 -10.65 8.78 3.91
N ARG A 21 -11.10 9.55 4.90
CA ARG A 21 -10.43 9.75 6.20
C ARG A 21 -11.39 9.39 7.34
N PRO A 22 -10.91 9.13 8.56
CA PRO A 22 -11.80 8.86 9.69
C PRO A 22 -12.85 9.95 9.93
N GLU A 23 -12.51 11.21 9.67
CA GLU A 23 -13.39 12.37 9.85
C GLU A 23 -14.37 12.64 8.69
N GLY A 24 -14.26 11.92 7.56
CA GLY A 24 -15.11 12.13 6.39
C GLY A 24 -14.44 11.75 5.07
N ALA A 25 -15.16 11.94 3.97
CA ALA A 25 -14.67 11.59 2.64
C ALA A 25 -14.89 12.71 1.61
N LEU A 26 -14.02 12.71 0.59
CA LEU A 26 -14.08 13.60 -0.56
C LEU A 26 -14.07 12.77 -1.84
N ALA A 27 -14.99 13.05 -2.75
CA ALA A 27 -14.90 12.58 -4.13
C ALA A 27 -14.23 13.66 -4.96
N VAL A 28 -13.17 13.29 -5.68
CA VAL A 28 -12.37 14.23 -6.45
C VAL A 28 -12.24 13.72 -7.88
N GLY A 29 -12.52 14.57 -8.87
CA GLY A 29 -12.49 14.17 -10.28
C GLY A 29 -12.79 15.33 -11.23
N LYS A 30 -12.98 15.01 -12.50
CA LYS A 30 -13.31 15.99 -13.54
C LYS A 30 -14.82 16.23 -13.60
N GLY A 31 -15.25 17.43 -13.24
CA GLY A 31 -16.64 17.89 -13.38
C GLY A 31 -16.83 18.87 -14.54
N PRO A 32 -18.05 19.44 -14.68
CA PRO A 32 -18.40 20.39 -15.75
C PRO A 32 -17.53 21.65 -15.78
N GLY A 33 -17.01 22.09 -14.63
CA GLY A 33 -16.21 23.30 -14.49
C GLY A 33 -14.69 23.09 -14.46
N GLY A 34 -14.22 21.83 -14.57
CA GLY A 34 -12.82 21.47 -14.39
C GLY A 34 -12.65 20.42 -13.30
N TYR A 35 -11.55 20.48 -12.54
CA TYR A 35 -11.34 19.56 -11.42
C TYR A 35 -12.14 20.02 -10.21
N GLU A 36 -12.97 19.14 -9.66
CA GLU A 36 -13.95 19.43 -8.62
C GLU A 36 -13.79 18.48 -7.42
N GLU A 37 -14.10 18.99 -6.23
CA GLU A 37 -14.11 18.25 -4.97
C GLU A 37 -15.53 18.26 -4.39
N ILE A 38 -16.09 17.09 -4.13
CA ILE A 38 -17.44 16.92 -3.58
C ILE A 38 -17.35 16.20 -2.23
N PRO A 39 -17.70 16.85 -1.11
CA PRO A 39 -17.84 16.19 0.18
C PRO A 39 -18.90 15.07 0.13
N VAL A 40 -18.56 13.94 0.74
CA VAL A 40 -19.41 12.74 0.81
C VAL A 40 -19.34 12.13 2.20
N SER A 41 -20.44 11.52 2.64
CA SER A 41 -20.48 10.85 3.94
C SER A 41 -19.78 9.49 3.88
N LEU A 42 -19.36 8.99 5.05
CA LEU A 42 -18.71 7.67 5.14
C LEU A 42 -19.67 6.53 4.76
N GLU A 43 -20.96 6.70 5.06
CA GLU A 43 -22.02 5.75 4.69
C GLU A 43 -22.21 5.70 3.17
N GLU A 44 -22.14 6.85 2.49
CA GLU A 44 -22.28 6.93 1.04
C GLU A 44 -21.11 6.25 0.30
N VAL A 45 -19.89 6.35 0.84
CA VAL A 45 -18.69 5.75 0.23
C VAL A 45 -18.45 4.29 0.59
N ALA A 46 -19.08 3.79 1.66
CA ALA A 46 -18.85 2.43 2.16
C ALA A 46 -19.00 1.32 1.09
N PRO A 47 -20.00 1.35 0.18
CA PRO A 47 -20.11 0.33 -0.88
C PRO A 47 -18.95 0.35 -1.87
N TYR A 48 -18.33 1.50 -2.11
CA TYR A 48 -17.19 1.66 -3.01
C TYR A 48 -15.87 1.27 -2.35
N VAL A 49 -15.75 1.53 -1.05
CA VAL A 49 -14.56 1.20 -0.26
C VAL A 49 -14.51 -0.29 0.08
N SER A 50 -15.65 -0.91 0.39
CA SER A 50 -15.73 -2.29 0.89
C SER A 50 -14.97 -3.32 0.03
N PRO A 51 -15.05 -3.31 -1.31
CA PRO A 51 -14.27 -4.23 -2.15
C PRO A 51 -12.76 -4.04 -2.03
N TYR A 52 -12.28 -2.79 -1.90
CA TYR A 52 -10.87 -2.50 -1.67
C TYR A 52 -10.47 -2.97 -0.28
N ALA A 53 -11.28 -2.66 0.74
CA ALA A 53 -11.04 -3.11 2.10
C ALA A 53 -10.91 -4.63 2.20
N ASP A 54 -11.77 -5.39 1.51
CA ASP A 54 -11.66 -6.85 1.43
C ASP A 54 -10.34 -7.33 0.80
N ALA A 55 -9.87 -6.64 -0.24
CA ALA A 55 -8.61 -6.98 -0.91
C ALA A 55 -7.40 -6.71 0.01
N TYR A 56 -7.43 -5.59 0.73
CA TYR A 56 -6.41 -5.19 1.69
C TYR A 56 -6.41 -6.07 2.96
N ASP A 57 -7.58 -6.47 3.46
CA ASP A 57 -7.73 -7.41 4.57
C ASP A 57 -7.10 -8.78 4.22
N GLU A 58 -7.41 -9.30 3.03
CA GLU A 58 -6.82 -10.56 2.55
C GLU A 58 -5.30 -10.44 2.40
N PHE A 59 -4.82 -9.32 1.85
CA PHE A 59 -3.40 -9.02 1.74
C PHE A 59 -2.71 -9.03 3.10
N LEU A 60 -3.25 -8.32 4.10
CA LEU A 60 -2.69 -8.31 5.45
C LEU A 60 -2.77 -9.69 6.12
N GLY A 61 -3.82 -10.46 5.84
CA GLY A 61 -3.93 -11.87 6.22
C GLY A 61 -2.71 -12.69 5.77
N ARG A 62 -2.41 -12.65 4.48
CA ARG A 62 -1.30 -13.41 3.89
C ARG A 62 0.07 -12.88 4.36
N VAL A 63 0.22 -11.57 4.53
CA VAL A 63 1.43 -10.97 5.10
C VAL A 63 1.63 -11.40 6.55
N ALA A 64 0.56 -11.43 7.36
CA ALA A 64 0.62 -11.91 8.73
C ALA A 64 1.07 -13.37 8.78
N GLU A 65 0.49 -14.24 7.96
CA GLU A 65 0.91 -15.64 7.86
C GLU A 65 2.39 -15.79 7.45
N ALA A 66 2.86 -14.97 6.50
CA ALA A 66 4.26 -14.96 6.09
C ALA A 66 5.22 -14.56 7.23
N LEU A 67 4.74 -13.72 8.15
CA LEU A 67 5.48 -13.25 9.32
C LEU A 67 5.22 -14.10 10.58
N GLY A 68 4.46 -15.19 10.48
CA GLY A 68 4.15 -16.09 11.60
C GLY A 68 3.09 -15.55 12.57
N GLU A 69 2.27 -14.60 12.12
CA GLU A 69 1.20 -13.95 12.87
C GLU A 69 -0.19 -14.35 12.35
N ARG A 70 -1.22 -13.94 13.09
CA ARG A 70 -2.62 -13.99 12.64
C ARG A 70 -3.16 -12.58 12.47
N TYR A 71 -4.00 -12.39 11.47
CA TYR A 71 -4.71 -11.15 11.23
C TYR A 71 -6.22 -11.43 11.25
N SER A 72 -6.95 -10.56 11.93
CA SER A 72 -8.41 -10.60 11.98
C SER A 72 -8.95 -9.29 11.41
N PRO A 73 -9.68 -9.33 10.28
CA PRO A 73 -10.27 -8.13 9.70
C PRO A 73 -11.31 -7.54 10.64
N GLN A 74 -11.44 -6.21 10.62
CA GLN A 74 -12.50 -5.50 11.33
C GLN A 74 -13.76 -5.39 10.47
N ASP A 75 -14.86 -4.98 11.11
CA ASP A 75 -16.10 -4.66 10.40
C ASP A 75 -15.88 -3.48 9.44
N LYS A 76 -16.20 -3.71 8.17
CA LYS A 76 -16.07 -2.74 7.06
C LYS A 76 -17.26 -1.80 6.93
N SER A 77 -18.36 -2.07 7.63
CA SER A 77 -19.52 -1.18 7.66
C SER A 77 -19.21 0.16 8.35
N ALA A 78 -18.21 0.18 9.24
CA ALA A 78 -17.65 1.37 9.85
C ALA A 78 -16.27 1.67 9.24
N VAL A 79 -16.27 2.40 8.13
CA VAL A 79 -15.06 2.66 7.31
C VAL A 79 -13.96 3.35 8.11
N ASP A 80 -14.31 4.28 8.98
CA ASP A 80 -13.41 4.95 9.93
C ASP A 80 -12.67 3.94 10.82
N LYS A 81 -13.42 3.05 11.47
CA LYS A 81 -12.86 2.03 12.37
C LYS A 81 -12.01 1.02 11.61
N TRP A 82 -12.44 0.64 10.41
CA TRP A 82 -11.64 -0.22 9.54
C TRP A 82 -10.31 0.43 9.17
N LEU A 83 -10.31 1.71 8.77
CA LEU A 83 -9.09 2.46 8.45
C LEU A 83 -8.12 2.50 9.65
N GLU A 84 -8.60 2.87 10.83
CA GLU A 84 -7.78 2.91 12.05
C GLU A 84 -7.16 1.54 12.37
N ALA A 85 -7.96 0.47 12.28
CA ALA A 85 -7.49 -0.88 12.53
C ALA A 85 -6.49 -1.37 11.48
N HIS A 86 -6.68 -0.98 10.21
CA HIS A 86 -5.75 -1.30 9.12
C HIS A 86 -4.37 -0.71 9.37
N ILE A 87 -4.28 0.56 9.79
CA ILE A 87 -3.01 1.20 10.18
C ILE A 87 -2.33 0.40 11.26
N LYS A 88 -3.08 0.12 12.33
CA LYS A 88 -2.54 -0.58 13.49
C LYS A 88 -2.01 -1.96 13.10
N ALA A 89 -2.67 -2.64 12.17
CA ALA A 89 -2.20 -3.90 11.63
C ALA A 89 -0.91 -3.73 10.81
N VAL A 90 -0.82 -2.72 9.94
CA VAL A 90 0.40 -2.37 9.18
C VAL A 90 1.58 -2.08 10.12
N GLU A 91 1.36 -1.31 11.19
CA GLU A 91 2.38 -0.99 12.20
C GLU A 91 2.81 -2.24 12.98
N THR A 92 1.85 -3.06 13.42
CA THR A 92 2.10 -4.31 14.15
C THR A 92 2.91 -5.29 13.32
N LEU A 93 2.53 -5.50 12.06
CA LEU A 93 3.26 -6.36 11.12
C LEU A 93 4.62 -5.75 10.76
N GLY A 94 4.72 -4.42 10.65
CA GLY A 94 5.98 -3.69 10.50
C GLY A 94 6.94 -3.98 11.66
N ALA A 95 6.47 -3.97 12.90
CA ALA A 95 7.28 -4.29 14.07
C ALA A 95 7.77 -5.75 14.07
N LYS A 96 7.00 -6.68 13.49
CA LYS A 96 7.41 -8.09 13.32
C LYS A 96 8.49 -8.21 12.25
N TRP A 97 8.28 -7.57 11.10
CA TRP A 97 9.29 -7.45 10.05
C TRP A 97 10.58 -6.81 10.56
N ALA A 98 10.49 -5.77 11.39
CA ALA A 98 11.64 -5.09 11.98
C ALA A 98 12.61 -6.08 12.66
N ARG A 99 12.08 -7.04 13.44
CA ARG A 99 12.90 -8.06 14.12
C ARG A 99 13.62 -8.98 13.14
N ILE A 100 13.04 -9.23 11.97
CA ILE A 100 13.61 -10.07 10.92
C ILE A 100 14.70 -9.30 10.19
N VAL A 101 14.44 -8.07 9.76
CA VAL A 101 15.44 -7.26 9.05
C VAL A 101 16.62 -6.89 9.95
N ASP A 102 16.40 -6.72 11.26
CA ASP A 102 17.45 -6.48 12.25
C ASP A 102 18.47 -7.63 12.31
N SER A 103 18.08 -8.87 11.98
CA SER A 103 18.96 -10.05 12.01
C SER A 103 19.75 -10.31 10.71
N LEU A 104 19.45 -9.58 9.63
CA LEU A 104 20.11 -9.78 8.33
C LEU A 104 21.53 -9.21 8.27
N GLY A 105 21.87 -8.30 9.18
CA GLY A 105 23.12 -7.53 9.12
C GLY A 105 23.17 -6.56 7.92
N PRO A 106 24.35 -5.98 7.63
CA PRO A 106 24.48 -4.99 6.58
C PRO A 106 24.24 -5.57 5.19
N PHE A 107 23.51 -4.83 4.35
CA PHE A 107 23.30 -5.16 2.94
C PHE A 107 23.11 -3.89 2.14
N ALA A 108 23.49 -3.90 0.86
CA ALA A 108 23.19 -2.82 -0.05
C ALA A 108 22.90 -3.39 -1.45
N PHE A 109 21.89 -2.83 -2.12
CA PHE A 109 21.62 -3.16 -3.50
C PHE A 109 20.99 -1.99 -4.25
N ARG A 110 21.14 -2.02 -5.57
CA ARG A 110 20.52 -1.11 -6.54
C ARG A 110 20.12 -1.95 -7.75
N ARG A 111 18.83 -2.02 -8.06
CA ARG A 111 18.30 -2.91 -9.12
C ARG A 111 17.14 -2.25 -9.86
N VAL A 112 17.10 -2.43 -11.18
CA VAL A 112 15.94 -2.07 -11.99
C VAL A 112 14.87 -3.14 -11.82
N VAL A 113 13.66 -2.71 -11.48
CA VAL A 113 12.48 -3.57 -11.31
C VAL A 113 11.46 -3.16 -12.39
N PRO A 114 10.97 -4.10 -13.22
CA PRO A 114 10.09 -3.77 -14.33
C PRO A 114 8.80 -3.05 -13.92
N LYS A 115 8.21 -3.44 -12.79
CA LYS A 115 7.01 -2.82 -12.21
C LYS A 115 7.14 -2.81 -10.68
N VAL A 116 7.00 -1.63 -10.09
CA VAL A 116 6.97 -1.45 -8.63
C VAL A 116 5.60 -0.96 -8.21
N TYR A 117 4.91 -1.79 -7.44
CA TYR A 117 3.62 -1.47 -6.83
C TYR A 117 3.84 -0.93 -5.43
N VAL A 118 3.13 0.16 -5.10
CA VAL A 118 3.27 0.87 -3.83
C VAL A 118 1.89 0.97 -3.17
N PRO A 119 1.44 -0.05 -2.42
CA PRO A 119 0.11 -0.05 -1.80
C PRO A 119 -0.06 1.00 -0.70
N TYR A 120 1.07 1.53 -0.19
CA TYR A 120 1.12 2.52 0.88
C TYR A 120 2.09 3.63 0.52
N MET A 121 1.68 4.89 0.66
CA MET A 121 2.55 6.05 0.51
C MET A 121 2.48 6.91 1.77
N GLY A 122 3.58 7.00 2.52
CA GLY A 122 3.55 7.60 3.86
C GLY A 122 2.63 6.80 4.79
N SER A 123 1.61 7.47 5.35
CA SER A 123 0.57 6.85 6.18
C SER A 123 -0.71 6.56 5.40
N SER A 124 -0.71 6.70 4.07
CA SER A 124 -1.89 6.60 3.22
C SER A 124 -1.98 5.24 2.52
N ILE A 125 -3.20 4.72 2.39
CA ILE A 125 -3.51 3.57 1.54
C ILE A 125 -3.82 4.11 0.14
N THR A 126 -3.07 3.71 -0.88
CA THR A 126 -3.19 4.32 -2.22
C THR A 126 -3.37 3.24 -3.29
N ALA A 127 -4.63 2.89 -3.58
CA ALA A 127 -4.95 1.87 -4.58
C ALA A 127 -4.52 2.27 -6.00
N THR A 128 -4.40 3.57 -6.29
CA THR A 128 -3.95 4.10 -7.58
C THR A 128 -2.60 3.53 -8.01
N TYR A 129 -1.64 3.39 -7.09
CA TYR A 129 -0.31 2.84 -7.40
C TYR A 129 -0.26 1.30 -7.48
N LEU A 130 -1.40 0.65 -7.26
CA LEU A 130 -1.60 -0.77 -7.60
C LEU A 130 -2.10 -0.95 -9.03
N ILE A 131 -2.82 0.04 -9.56
CA ILE A 131 -3.35 0.07 -10.93
C ILE A 131 -2.29 0.63 -11.90
N TYR A 132 -1.60 1.69 -11.47
CA TYR A 132 -0.54 2.37 -12.20
C TYR A 132 0.79 2.20 -11.46
N PRO A 133 1.46 1.04 -11.60
CA PRO A 133 2.77 0.83 -11.00
C PRO A 133 3.82 1.77 -11.60
N PHE A 134 4.88 2.01 -10.86
CA PHE A 134 6.05 2.67 -11.41
C PHE A 134 6.83 1.68 -12.30
N GLU A 135 6.84 1.95 -13.60
CA GLU A 135 7.46 1.07 -14.59
C GLU A 135 8.96 1.37 -14.77
N ASN A 136 9.75 0.31 -14.97
CA ASN A 136 11.20 0.38 -15.16
C ASN A 136 11.91 1.21 -14.08
N SER A 137 11.41 1.13 -12.86
CA SER A 137 11.92 1.90 -11.74
C SER A 137 13.16 1.28 -11.16
N LEU A 138 14.01 2.13 -10.63
CA LEU A 138 15.15 1.68 -9.88
C LEU A 138 14.80 1.59 -8.40
N VAL A 139 14.96 0.41 -7.82
CA VAL A 139 14.84 0.18 -6.39
C VAL A 139 16.23 0.10 -5.76
N SER A 140 16.45 0.84 -4.69
CA SER A 140 17.68 0.78 -3.91
C SER A 140 17.40 0.64 -2.42
N ALA A 141 18.27 -0.08 -1.73
CA ALA A 141 18.26 -0.19 -0.29
C ALA A 141 19.69 -0.24 0.22
N ASP A 142 19.93 0.42 1.35
CA ASP A 142 21.21 0.41 2.06
C ASP A 142 20.93 0.25 3.54
N ASN A 143 21.30 -0.91 4.10
CA ASN A 143 21.32 -1.18 5.53
C ASN A 143 22.76 -1.11 6.04
N LYS A 144 23.05 -0.11 6.86
CA LYS A 144 24.37 0.05 7.50
C LYS A 144 24.44 -0.62 8.88
N GLY A 145 23.30 -1.08 9.37
CA GLY A 145 23.13 -1.61 10.70
C GLY A 145 23.67 -3.03 10.87
N ARG A 146 24.46 -3.27 11.93
CA ARG A 146 24.94 -4.61 12.30
C ARG A 146 24.01 -5.35 13.24
N THR A 147 23.43 -4.64 14.20
CA THR A 147 22.55 -5.21 15.25
C THR A 147 21.09 -4.82 15.06
N MET A 148 20.86 -3.66 14.45
CA MET A 148 19.55 -3.12 14.14
C MET A 148 19.63 -2.48 12.78
N ALA A 149 18.66 -2.75 11.91
CA ALA A 149 18.65 -2.23 10.56
C ALA A 149 18.50 -0.70 10.56
N ILE A 150 19.42 0.00 9.89
CA ILE A 150 19.44 1.46 9.78
C ILE A 150 19.54 1.81 8.31
N GLY A 151 18.47 2.41 7.80
CA GLY A 151 18.38 2.83 6.41
C GLY A 151 16.96 2.86 5.87
N SER A 152 16.87 2.98 4.56
CA SER A 152 15.61 3.02 3.83
C SER A 152 15.72 2.24 2.54
N VAL A 153 14.57 1.75 2.07
CA VAL A 153 14.38 1.36 0.68
C VAL A 153 13.73 2.54 -0.06
N ALA A 154 14.19 2.79 -1.29
CA ALA A 154 13.70 3.88 -2.13
C ALA A 154 13.40 3.37 -3.55
N VAL A 155 12.42 4.00 -4.18
CA VAL A 155 12.06 3.79 -5.59
C VAL A 155 12.31 5.09 -6.32
N GLU A 156 13.17 5.04 -7.34
CA GLU A 156 13.45 6.13 -8.27
C GLU A 156 12.74 5.85 -9.60
N TRP A 157 12.00 6.81 -10.11
CA TRP A 157 11.29 6.75 -11.39
C TRP A 157 11.42 8.09 -12.12
N GLY A 158 11.80 8.04 -13.40
CA GLY A 158 12.04 9.27 -14.19
C GLY A 158 13.14 10.18 -13.64
N GLY A 159 14.07 9.65 -12.85
CA GLY A 159 15.15 10.43 -12.21
C GLY A 159 14.77 11.08 -10.87
N ALA A 160 13.55 10.86 -10.37
CA ALA A 160 13.09 11.36 -9.08
C ALA A 160 12.77 10.22 -8.11
N THR A 161 13.01 10.43 -6.81
CA THR A 161 12.56 9.50 -5.76
C THR A 161 11.05 9.65 -5.58
N VAL A 162 10.29 8.65 -6.01
CA VAL A 162 8.82 8.63 -5.91
C VAL A 162 8.31 7.93 -4.66
N PHE A 163 9.15 7.11 -4.03
CA PHE A 163 8.83 6.44 -2.77
C PHE A 163 10.09 6.25 -1.92
N LYS A 164 9.93 6.39 -0.60
CA LYS A 164 10.97 6.07 0.38
C LYS A 164 10.32 5.60 1.67
N ALA A 165 10.77 4.45 2.19
CA ALA A 165 10.32 3.94 3.48
C ALA A 165 11.47 3.34 4.28
N GLY A 166 11.36 3.38 5.60
CA GLY A 166 12.34 2.78 6.50
C GLY A 166 12.40 1.26 6.32
N LEU A 167 13.59 0.67 6.41
CA LEU A 167 13.77 -0.78 6.26
C LEU A 167 12.98 -1.60 7.28
N ARG A 168 12.67 -1.01 8.44
CA ARG A 168 11.93 -1.64 9.56
C ARG A 168 10.41 -1.48 9.45
N THR A 169 9.91 -0.91 8.34
CA THR A 169 8.47 -0.68 8.14
C THR A 169 7.88 -1.73 7.20
N LEU A 170 6.59 -2.02 7.32
CA LEU A 170 5.92 -2.94 6.40
C LEU A 170 5.93 -2.42 4.94
N PRO A 171 5.66 -1.12 4.65
CA PRO A 171 5.84 -0.57 3.31
C PRO A 171 7.26 -0.79 2.76
N GLY A 172 8.27 -0.69 3.61
CA GLY A 172 9.65 -1.03 3.26
C GLY A 172 9.81 -2.51 2.87
N ALA A 173 9.26 -3.43 3.67
CA ALA A 173 9.27 -4.87 3.38
C ALA A 173 8.61 -5.20 2.03
N ILE A 174 7.50 -4.54 1.71
CA ILE A 174 6.75 -4.76 0.46
C ILE A 174 7.58 -4.36 -0.77
N VAL A 175 8.31 -3.24 -0.71
CA VAL A 175 9.20 -2.84 -1.80
C VAL A 175 10.44 -3.74 -1.86
N LEU A 176 10.99 -4.15 -0.71
CA LEU A 176 12.09 -5.13 -0.66
C LEU A 176 11.68 -6.47 -1.29
N ALA A 177 10.46 -6.93 -1.05
CA ALA A 177 9.93 -8.18 -1.61
C ALA A 177 9.91 -8.18 -3.14
N GLN A 178 9.65 -7.02 -3.76
CA GLN A 178 9.63 -6.87 -5.22
C GLN A 178 11.04 -6.81 -5.83
N ALA A 179 12.01 -6.23 -5.12
CA ALA A 179 13.35 -6.02 -5.67
C ALA A 179 14.35 -7.12 -5.32
N GLN A 180 14.23 -7.70 -4.13
CA GLN A 180 15.13 -8.74 -3.62
C GLN A 180 14.36 -9.76 -2.74
N PRO A 181 13.48 -10.58 -3.33
CA PRO A 181 12.71 -11.58 -2.58
C PRO A 181 13.59 -12.62 -1.87
N GLY A 182 14.81 -12.86 -2.35
CA GLY A 182 15.75 -13.79 -1.70
C GLY A 182 16.46 -13.23 -0.45
N LEU A 183 16.25 -11.96 -0.08
CA LEU A 183 16.96 -11.32 1.03
C LEU A 183 16.55 -11.90 2.40
N ALA A 184 15.29 -12.28 2.57
CA ALA A 184 14.78 -12.85 3.82
C ALA A 184 13.63 -13.81 3.54
N GLN A 185 13.50 -14.84 4.37
CA GLN A 185 12.51 -15.92 4.19
C GLN A 185 11.06 -15.46 3.96
N PRO A 186 10.52 -14.40 4.62
CA PRO A 186 9.13 -13.99 4.41
C PRO A 186 8.87 -13.28 3.08
N LEU A 187 9.90 -12.67 2.47
CA LEU A 187 9.74 -11.76 1.34
C LEU A 187 9.09 -12.40 0.10
N PRO A 188 9.39 -13.65 -0.30
CA PRO A 188 8.70 -14.27 -1.43
C PRO A 188 7.20 -14.44 -1.20
N ARG A 189 6.77 -14.73 0.04
CA ARG A 189 5.35 -14.83 0.40
C ARG A 189 4.67 -13.46 0.44
N ILE A 190 5.37 -12.44 0.91
CA ILE A 190 4.90 -11.04 0.85
C ILE A 190 4.72 -10.60 -0.61
N LEU A 191 5.63 -10.98 -1.51
CA LEU A 191 5.51 -10.71 -2.94
C LEU A 191 4.26 -11.37 -3.54
N GLN A 192 4.02 -12.66 -3.25
CA GLN A 192 2.81 -13.37 -3.69
C GLN A 192 1.52 -12.75 -3.15
N ALA A 193 1.54 -12.27 -1.90
CA ALA A 193 0.42 -11.54 -1.31
C ALA A 193 0.16 -10.24 -2.07
N LEU A 194 1.21 -9.47 -2.41
CA LEU A 194 1.12 -8.24 -3.17
C LEU A 194 0.58 -8.49 -4.59
N GLU A 195 1.07 -9.52 -5.29
CA GLU A 195 0.58 -9.88 -6.63
C GLU A 195 -0.93 -10.21 -6.60
N SER A 196 -1.39 -10.89 -5.55
CA SER A 196 -2.80 -11.19 -5.34
C SER A 196 -3.63 -9.93 -5.04
N LEU A 197 -3.09 -9.00 -4.25
CA LEU A 197 -3.70 -7.69 -3.99
C LEU A 197 -3.85 -6.91 -5.30
N VAL A 198 -2.79 -6.80 -6.11
CA VAL A 198 -2.81 -6.12 -7.42
C VAL A 198 -3.88 -6.74 -8.30
N ALA A 199 -3.88 -8.06 -8.47
CA ALA A 199 -4.85 -8.75 -9.31
C ALA A 199 -6.31 -8.51 -8.88
N ARG A 200 -6.56 -8.41 -7.57
CA ARG A 200 -7.90 -8.16 -7.04
C ARG A 200 -8.32 -6.69 -7.20
N VAL A 201 -7.42 -5.76 -6.90
CA VAL A 201 -7.64 -4.32 -7.07
C VAL A 201 -7.88 -3.96 -8.54
N SER A 202 -7.12 -4.53 -9.48
CA SER A 202 -7.34 -4.30 -10.92
C SER A 202 -8.70 -4.79 -11.44
N ARG A 203 -9.40 -5.67 -10.72
CA ARG A 203 -10.77 -6.11 -11.06
C ARG A 203 -11.86 -5.25 -10.44
N ILE A 204 -11.52 -4.50 -9.39
CA ILE A 204 -12.42 -3.56 -8.71
C ILE A 204 -12.35 -2.20 -9.39
N ALA A 205 -11.14 -1.80 -9.77
CA ALA A 205 -10.87 -0.52 -10.38
C ALA A 205 -11.68 -0.35 -11.68
N PRO A 206 -12.21 0.86 -11.93
CA PRO A 206 -12.77 1.19 -13.23
C PRO A 206 -11.71 0.96 -14.32
N PRO A 207 -12.14 0.56 -15.53
CA PRO A 207 -11.22 0.54 -16.67
C PRO A 207 -10.66 1.95 -16.92
N PRO A 208 -9.40 2.05 -17.40
CA PRO A 208 -8.81 3.32 -17.81
C PRO A 208 -9.53 3.95 -19.00
#